data_AF-A0A7W8NFC1-F1
#
_entry.id   AF-A0A7W8NFC1-F1
#
_cell.length_a   1.000
_cell.length_b   1.000
_cell.length_c   1.000
_cell.angle_alpha   90.00
_cell.angle_beta   90.00
_cell.angle_gamma   90.00
#
_symmetry.space_group_name_H-M   'P 1'
#
loop_
_entity.id
_entity.type
_entity.pdbx_description
1 polymer ?
#
loop_
_entity_poly.entity_id
_entity_poly.type
_entity_poly.pdbx_seq_one_letter_code
_entity_poly.pdbx_strand_id
1 'polypeptide(L)'
;MSPTEPQAGGRAAIRLLQGYIWHAQDADIDLEHFLPRELDLPTPPGLGEQESAHVLWDTVSPPFAFFENGDPTASQVFYQFTVLRVYDERPDNAELHEDASAASQALGPLLDGTPEGVGWQLWEDLREL
;
A
#
# COMPACT_ATOMS: atom_id res chain seq x y z
N MET A 1 36.94 18.45 -16.63
CA MET A 1 35.98 17.90 -17.61
C MET A 1 35.89 16.41 -17.38
N SER A 2 35.05 15.99 -16.43
CA SER A 2 34.77 14.55 -16.22
C SER A 2 33.57 14.19 -17.10
N PRO A 3 33.60 13.07 -17.82
CA PRO A 3 32.44 12.63 -18.59
C PRO A 3 31.37 12.17 -17.59
N THR A 4 30.23 12.87 -17.55
CA THR A 4 29.02 12.34 -16.93
C THR A 4 28.55 11.18 -17.80
N GLU A 5 28.66 9.96 -17.29
CA GLU A 5 28.09 8.77 -17.91
C GLU A 5 26.59 8.97 -18.14
N PRO A 6 26.04 8.52 -19.28
CA PRO A 6 24.59 8.50 -19.45
C PRO A 6 24.03 7.49 -18.44
N GLN A 7 23.36 7.99 -17.40
CA GLN A 7 22.61 7.16 -16.47
C GLN A 7 21.56 6.43 -17.31
N ALA A 8 21.70 5.11 -17.43
CA ALA A 8 20.76 4.28 -18.15
C ALA A 8 19.35 4.59 -17.64
N GLY A 9 18.47 5.06 -18.52
CA GLY A 9 17.05 5.26 -18.25
C GLY A 9 16.47 3.91 -17.83
N GLY A 10 16.41 3.70 -16.53
CA GLY A 10 16.19 2.41 -15.91
C GLY A 10 14.89 2.47 -15.15
N ARG A 11 13.94 1.63 -15.55
CA ARG A 11 12.66 1.49 -14.89
C ARG A 11 12.83 1.44 -13.37
N ALA A 12 12.05 2.24 -12.66
CA ALA A 12 12.07 2.34 -11.21
C ALA A 12 10.85 1.60 -10.64
N ALA A 13 11.07 0.47 -9.97
CA ALA A 13 10.04 -0.19 -9.19
C ALA A 13 9.97 0.44 -7.80
N ILE A 14 8.83 1.05 -7.46
CA ILE A 14 8.63 1.79 -6.21
C ILE A 14 7.45 1.18 -5.45
N ARG A 15 7.67 0.93 -4.16
CA ARG A 15 6.63 0.49 -3.21
C ARG A 15 6.09 1.69 -2.47
N LEU A 16 4.83 2.01 -2.72
CA LEU A 16 4.06 3.03 -2.04
C LEU A 16 3.43 2.41 -0.80
N LEU A 17 3.90 2.80 0.39
CA LEU A 17 3.34 2.32 1.65
C LEU A 17 1.98 2.95 1.89
N GLN A 18 0.94 2.12 2.00
CA GLN A 18 -0.45 2.57 2.13
C GLN A 18 -0.94 2.51 3.56
N GLY A 19 -0.56 1.47 4.32
CA GLY A 19 -1.10 1.30 5.67
C GLY A 19 -0.92 -0.09 6.26
N TYR A 20 -1.81 -0.42 7.18
CA TYR A 20 -1.88 -1.74 7.82
C TYR A 20 -3.30 -2.29 7.77
N ILE A 21 -3.40 -3.61 7.70
CA ILE A 21 -4.63 -4.38 7.87
C ILE A 21 -4.38 -5.46 8.92
N TRP A 22 -5.37 -5.75 9.73
CA TRP A 22 -5.28 -6.77 10.77
C TRP A 22 -6.61 -7.50 10.96
N HIS A 23 -6.53 -8.72 11.45
CA HIS A 23 -7.68 -9.51 11.86
C HIS A 23 -7.28 -10.48 12.98
N ALA A 24 -8.26 -11.04 13.67
CA ALA A 24 -8.00 -12.01 14.73
C ALA A 24 -7.30 -13.25 14.17
N GLN A 25 -6.30 -13.76 14.87
CA GLN A 25 -5.48 -14.89 14.40
C GLN A 25 -6.26 -16.20 14.27
N ASP A 26 -7.37 -16.32 14.98
CA ASP A 26 -8.29 -17.45 14.97
C ASP A 26 -9.45 -17.28 13.98
N ALA A 27 -9.54 -16.13 13.32
CA ALA A 27 -10.50 -15.89 12.27
C ALA A 27 -10.02 -16.50 10.94
N ASP A 28 -10.92 -17.20 10.25
CA ASP A 28 -10.68 -17.77 8.92
C ASP A 28 -10.85 -16.69 7.84
N ILE A 29 -9.93 -15.73 7.83
CA ILE A 29 -9.91 -14.62 6.87
C ILE A 29 -8.83 -14.86 5.82
N ASP A 30 -9.26 -14.95 4.57
CA ASP A 30 -8.37 -14.92 3.41
C ASP A 30 -8.49 -13.57 2.71
N LEU A 31 -7.47 -12.72 2.87
CA LEU A 31 -7.44 -11.39 2.26
C LEU A 31 -7.46 -11.43 0.72
N GLU A 32 -7.00 -12.52 0.10
CA GLU A 32 -7.04 -12.68 -1.37
C GLU A 32 -8.47 -12.71 -1.93
N HIS A 33 -9.45 -13.10 -1.11
CA HIS A 33 -10.86 -13.10 -1.51
C HIS A 33 -11.50 -11.71 -1.50
N PHE A 34 -10.92 -10.76 -0.77
CA PHE A 34 -11.50 -9.42 -0.58
C PHE A 34 -10.71 -8.33 -1.28
N LEU A 35 -9.39 -8.51 -1.41
CA LEU A 35 -8.49 -7.50 -1.94
C LEU A 35 -7.90 -7.98 -3.27
N PRO A 36 -8.02 -7.19 -4.35
CA PRO A 36 -7.46 -7.56 -5.63
C PRO A 36 -5.94 -7.46 -5.58
N ARG A 37 -5.25 -8.33 -6.34
CA ARG A 37 -3.79 -8.29 -6.51
C ARG A 37 -3.33 -7.15 -7.42
N GLU A 38 -4.25 -6.58 -8.19
CA GLU A 38 -4.03 -5.46 -9.09
C GLU A 38 -5.07 -4.38 -8.80
N LEU A 39 -4.63 -3.13 -8.78
CA LEU A 39 -5.46 -1.96 -8.57
C LEU A 39 -5.51 -1.16 -9.86
N ASP A 40 -6.72 -0.86 -10.32
CA ASP A 40 -6.93 0.03 -11.44
C ASP A 40 -6.72 1.48 -10.96
N LEU A 41 -5.52 1.99 -11.21
CA LEU A 41 -5.14 3.35 -10.88
C LEU A 41 -4.93 4.15 -12.17
N PRO A 42 -5.26 5.45 -12.17
CA PRO A 42 -4.93 6.32 -13.29
C PRO A 42 -3.45 6.20 -13.64
N THR A 43 -3.15 6.08 -14.93
CA THR A 43 -1.77 6.04 -15.43
C THR A 43 -1.19 7.46 -15.36
N PRO A 44 -0.21 7.73 -14.46
CA PRO A 44 0.45 9.01 -14.42
C PRO A 44 1.36 9.17 -15.65
N PRO A 45 1.70 10.41 -16.02
CA PRO A 45 2.72 10.65 -17.03
C PRO A 45 4.06 9.98 -16.61
N GLY A 46 4.70 9.25 -17.52
CA GLY A 46 5.98 8.56 -17.25
C GLY A 46 5.86 7.10 -16.79
N LEU A 47 4.64 6.56 -16.71
CA LEU A 47 4.40 5.12 -16.52
C LEU A 47 4.20 4.43 -17.87
N GLY A 48 4.82 3.27 -18.08
CA GLY A 48 4.65 2.50 -19.31
C GLY A 48 3.17 2.16 -19.51
N GLU A 49 2.66 2.32 -20.73
CA GLU A 49 1.22 2.31 -21.08
C GLU A 49 0.42 1.03 -20.70
N GLN A 50 1.02 0.04 -20.02
CA GLN A 50 0.43 -1.25 -19.69
C GLN A 50 0.79 -1.83 -18.30
N GLU A 51 1.45 -1.10 -17.39
CA GLU A 51 1.80 -1.64 -16.06
C GLU A 51 0.72 -1.34 -15.00
N SER A 52 -0.03 -2.39 -14.60
CA SER A 52 -0.98 -2.36 -13.49
C SER A 52 -0.28 -2.06 -12.17
N ALA A 53 -0.95 -1.35 -11.25
CA ALA A 53 -0.46 -1.19 -9.89
C ALA A 53 -0.71 -2.50 -9.11
N HIS A 54 0.34 -3.10 -8.56
CA HIS A 54 0.22 -4.36 -7.84
C HIS A 54 0.03 -4.12 -6.35
N VAL A 55 -0.96 -4.80 -5.77
CA VAL A 55 -1.28 -4.68 -4.36
C VAL A 55 -0.61 -5.83 -3.60
N LEU A 56 0.15 -5.47 -2.58
CA LEU A 56 0.93 -6.39 -1.76
C LEU A 56 0.53 -6.21 -0.29
N TRP A 57 0.37 -7.31 0.42
CA TRP A 57 0.16 -7.36 1.86
C TRP A 57 1.12 -8.38 2.47
N ASP A 58 2.10 -7.88 3.20
CA ASP A 58 3.12 -8.71 3.82
C ASP A 58 2.83 -8.81 5.31
N THR A 59 2.84 -10.03 5.87
CA THR A 59 2.67 -10.20 7.32
C THR A 59 3.82 -9.52 8.07
N VAL A 60 3.47 -8.71 9.07
CA VAL A 60 4.43 -7.96 9.89
C VAL A 60 4.13 -8.13 11.37
N SER A 61 5.13 -7.87 12.21
CA SER A 61 4.89 -7.70 13.65
C SER A 61 4.00 -6.48 13.89
N PRO A 62 3.06 -6.53 14.85
CA PRO A 62 2.23 -5.38 15.18
C PRO A 62 3.09 -4.14 15.50
N PRO A 63 2.81 -2.96 14.91
CA PRO A 63 3.60 -1.75 15.13
C PRO A 63 3.39 -1.16 16.54
N PHE A 64 2.34 -1.61 17.25
CA PHE A 64 2.02 -1.22 18.62
C PHE A 64 1.52 -2.44 19.41
N ALA A 65 1.61 -2.39 20.74
CA ALA A 65 1.28 -3.52 21.62
C ALA A 65 -0.21 -3.60 22.00
N PHE A 66 -0.92 -2.47 21.99
CA PHE A 66 -2.33 -2.36 22.38
C PHE A 66 -3.07 -1.41 21.46
N PHE A 67 -4.31 -1.73 21.13
CA PHE A 67 -5.23 -0.82 20.45
C PHE A 67 -5.67 0.33 21.38
N GLU A 68 -6.32 1.35 20.82
CA GLU A 68 -6.85 2.49 21.58
C GLU A 68 -7.89 2.08 22.63
N ASN A 69 -8.59 0.95 22.42
CA ASN A 69 -9.54 0.39 23.37
C ASN A 69 -8.86 -0.41 24.51
N GLY A 70 -7.54 -0.59 24.47
CA GLY A 70 -6.75 -1.31 25.47
C GLY A 70 -6.55 -2.80 25.19
N ASP A 71 -7.10 -3.35 24.11
CA ASP A 71 -6.94 -4.76 23.75
C ASP A 71 -5.52 -5.04 23.20
N PRO A 72 -4.91 -6.20 23.52
CA PRO A 72 -3.60 -6.55 23.02
C PRO A 72 -3.64 -6.88 21.52
N THR A 73 -2.70 -6.32 20.76
CA THR A 73 -2.54 -6.64 19.33
C THR A 73 -1.95 -8.02 19.07
N ALA A 74 -1.39 -8.66 20.09
CA ALA A 74 -0.73 -9.96 19.98
C ALA A 74 -1.67 -11.11 19.60
N SER A 75 -2.99 -10.93 19.74
CA SER A 75 -4.01 -11.90 19.28
C SER A 75 -4.42 -11.70 17.81
N GLN A 76 -3.82 -10.72 17.13
CA GLN A 76 -4.14 -10.36 15.76
C GLN A 76 -2.97 -10.68 14.83
N VAL A 77 -3.29 -10.96 13.58
CA VAL A 77 -2.31 -11.00 12.49
C VAL A 77 -2.32 -9.63 11.83
N PHE A 78 -1.15 -9.03 11.68
CA PHE A 78 -0.97 -7.75 11.00
C PHE A 78 -0.31 -7.95 9.65
N TYR A 79 -0.76 -7.15 8.67
CA TYR A 79 -0.13 -7.06 7.37
C TYR A 79 0.14 -5.61 7.03
N GLN A 80 1.32 -5.36 6.47
CA GLN A 80 1.69 -4.08 5.90
C GLN A 80 1.20 -4.04 4.45
N PHE A 81 0.40 -3.03 4.14
CA PHE A 81 -0.21 -2.86 2.84
C PHE A 81 0.61 -1.91 1.97
N THR A 82 1.06 -2.38 0.80
CA THR A 82 1.86 -1.59 -0.13
C THR A 82 1.36 -1.74 -1.57
N VAL A 83 1.50 -0.68 -2.35
CA VAL A 83 1.20 -0.69 -3.78
C VAL A 83 2.51 -0.54 -4.54
N LEU A 84 2.82 -1.54 -5.36
CA LEU A 84 3.99 -1.56 -6.22
C LEU A 84 3.63 -0.99 -7.59
N ARG A 85 4.36 0.04 -8.00
CA ARG A 85 4.30 0.61 -9.35
C ARG A 85 5.70 0.61 -9.97
N VAL A 86 5.74 0.42 -11.29
CA VAL A 86 6.97 0.46 -12.08
C VAL A 86 6.89 1.65 -13.01
N TYR A 87 7.83 2.57 -12.89
CA TYR A 87 7.90 3.80 -13.66
C TYR A 87 9.02 3.72 -14.69
N ASP A 88 8.89 4.33 -15.86
CA ASP A 88 9.98 4.36 -16.85
C ASP A 88 11.11 5.31 -16.42
N GLU A 89 10.75 6.41 -15.75
CA GLU A 89 11.66 7.33 -15.07
C GLU A 89 11.26 7.46 -13.59
N ARG A 90 12.23 7.68 -12.70
CA ARG A 90 11.92 7.81 -11.27
C ARG A 90 11.11 9.10 -11.03
N PRO A 91 9.86 9.01 -10.55
CA PRO A 91 9.05 10.17 -10.21
C PRO A 91 9.63 10.95 -9.02
N ASP A 92 9.26 12.22 -8.93
CA ASP A 92 9.59 13.07 -7.80
C ASP A 92 8.69 12.77 -6.57
N ASN A 93 8.96 13.46 -5.45
CA ASN A 93 8.23 13.21 -4.21
C ASN A 93 6.76 13.67 -4.28
N ALA A 94 6.44 14.68 -5.08
CA ALA A 94 5.06 15.16 -5.21
C ALA A 94 4.23 14.17 -6.03
N GLU A 95 4.77 13.68 -7.14
CA GLU A 95 4.17 12.63 -7.97
C GLU A 95 3.96 11.33 -7.17
N LEU A 96 4.95 10.93 -6.37
CA LEU A 96 4.82 9.76 -5.49
C LEU A 96 3.73 9.94 -4.41
N HIS A 97 3.56 11.16 -3.91
CA HIS A 97 2.52 11.45 -2.93
C HIS A 97 1.12 11.40 -3.57
N GLU A 98 0.95 11.99 -4.75
CA GLU A 98 -0.30 11.91 -5.52
C GLU A 98 -0.66 10.46 -5.87
N ASP A 99 0.32 9.65 -6.27
CA ASP A 99 0.11 8.23 -6.57
C ASP A 99 -0.24 7.42 -5.33
N ALA A 100 0.41 7.68 -4.19
CA ALA A 100 0.06 7.05 -2.93
C ALA A 100 -1.35 7.44 -2.48
N SER A 101 -1.75 8.69 -2.73
CA SER A 101 -3.10 9.18 -2.46
C SER A 101 -4.16 8.49 -3.32
N ALA A 102 -3.93 8.44 -4.63
CA ALA A 102 -4.82 7.74 -5.55
C ALA A 102 -4.96 6.25 -5.19
N ALA A 103 -3.86 5.61 -4.81
CA ALA A 103 -3.86 4.24 -4.30
C ALA A 103 -4.71 4.09 -3.04
N SER A 104 -4.54 4.97 -2.04
CA SER A 104 -5.32 4.92 -0.79
C SER A 104 -6.82 5.13 -1.04
N GLN A 105 -7.18 6.09 -1.89
CA GLN A 105 -8.58 6.35 -2.28
C GLN A 105 -9.24 5.16 -2.99
N ALA A 106 -8.49 4.45 -3.83
CA ALA A 106 -8.99 3.25 -4.51
C ALA A 106 -9.07 2.03 -3.57
N LEU A 107 -8.21 1.96 -2.55
CA LEU A 107 -8.19 0.88 -1.56
C LEU A 107 -9.28 1.02 -0.49
N GLY A 108 -9.63 2.25 -0.09
CA GLY A 108 -10.64 2.51 0.94
C GLY A 108 -11.94 1.71 0.75
N PRO A 109 -12.62 1.82 -0.41
CA PRO A 109 -13.85 1.06 -0.67
C PRO A 109 -13.68 -0.46 -0.66
N LEU A 110 -12.50 -0.97 -1.01
CA LEU A 110 -12.19 -2.41 -0.97
C LEU A 110 -12.01 -2.88 0.47
N LEU A 111 -11.36 -2.07 1.30
CA LEU A 111 -11.17 -2.30 2.73
C LEU A 111 -12.50 -2.19 3.50
N ASP A 112 -13.36 -1.23 3.14
CA ASP A 112 -14.73 -1.13 3.67
C ASP A 112 -15.60 -2.36 3.34
N GLY A 113 -15.28 -3.07 2.26
CA GLY A 113 -15.95 -4.30 1.86
C GLY A 113 -15.48 -5.57 2.58
N THR A 114 -14.45 -5.47 3.43
CA THR A 114 -13.95 -6.60 4.22
C THR A 114 -14.93 -7.00 5.32
N PRO A 115 -14.93 -8.28 5.77
CA PRO A 115 -15.88 -8.74 6.77
C PRO A 115 -15.67 -8.10 8.14
N GLU A 116 -16.74 -8.10 8.95
CA GLU A 116 -16.69 -7.62 10.33
C GLU A 116 -15.61 -8.38 11.13
N GLY A 117 -14.73 -7.64 11.80
CA GLY A 117 -13.56 -8.19 12.52
C GLY A 117 -12.23 -7.99 11.80
N VAL A 118 -12.25 -7.57 10.52
CA VAL A 118 -11.07 -7.02 9.84
C VAL A 118 -10.97 -5.54 10.17
N GLY A 119 -9.85 -5.14 10.76
CA GLY A 119 -9.51 -3.74 10.98
C GLY A 119 -8.44 -3.29 9.98
N TRP A 120 -8.46 -2.02 9.61
CA TRP A 120 -7.48 -1.45 8.70
C TRP A 120 -7.21 0.02 9.03
N GLN A 121 -6.06 0.51 8.59
CA GLN A 121 -5.68 1.91 8.74
C GLN A 121 -4.82 2.31 7.53
N LEU A 122 -5.35 3.23 6.72
CA LEU A 122 -4.60 3.87 5.65
C LEU A 122 -3.87 5.12 6.16
N TRP A 123 -2.74 5.44 5.55
CA TRP A 123 -1.93 6.59 5.94
C TRP A 123 -2.61 7.92 5.62
N GLU A 124 -3.44 7.98 4.59
CA GLU A 124 -4.26 9.17 4.31
C GLU A 124 -5.31 9.47 5.38
N ASP A 125 -5.74 8.44 6.13
CA ASP A 125 -6.66 8.61 7.25
C ASP A 125 -5.95 9.02 8.55
N LEU A 126 -4.61 9.05 8.56
CA LEU A 126 -3.85 9.60 9.67
C LEU A 126 -3.99 11.13 9.65
N ARG A 127 -4.74 11.65 10.62
CA ARG A 127 -4.91 13.09 10.80
C ARG A 127 -3.58 13.74 11.20
N GLU A 128 -3.31 14.94 10.67
CA GLU A 128 -2.21 15.79 11.13
C GLU A 128 -2.36 16.06 12.64
N LEU A 129 -1.26 15.95 13.38
CA LEU A 129 -1.16 16.25 14.81
C LEU A 129 -0.90 17.73 15.06
#